data_AF-A0A174VKE9-F1
#
_entry.id   AF-A0A174VKE9-F1
#
_cell.length_a   1.000
_cell.length_b   1.000
_cell.length_c   1.000
_cell.angle_alpha   90.00
_cell.angle_beta   90.00
_cell.angle_gamma   90.00
#
_symmetry.space_group_name_H-M   'P 1'
#
loop_
_entity.id
_entity.type
_entity.pdbx_description
1 polymer ?
#
loop_
_entity_poly.entity_id
_entity_poly.type
_entity_poly.pdbx_seq_one_letter_code
_entity_poly.pdbx_strand_id
1 'polypeptide(L)'
;MKKMVKRTAVVTLAGVISVGMLSGCGSKTLDGTKTVATVDGTDIPLGVVSLYAREQQQQTTTMYLNYMGSADNIWDQTAGDDSDETYGDQAVTSSLESVEKMYILKEKAADYNVELTDDDEAAIADAASQFMAANSEETIKELAVTEDQVKTLLELQTIQKKMYDPVVAEGKITVSDDEANQTTFTYVSISTSGDDITDEEKKTKKEQAQEILDKMKEDPTADMSEIAKGVDDSYSAVQGNFTTKESEDEDEDSGSEAYPDEVLKVLRGLKDGEVADNIIETDTGYYVVRLDKINDEDATASKRESLQNSKESTYFTDTTAKWLDEADVKAVKKVIKTLKITDKHTFMAPTPTPVPETPTPEVTEEATPTPETEEVTETPAAEDTDVTETPAAEEEAAETTETPEATPTEAAK
;
A
#
# COMPACT_ATOMS: atom_id res chain seq x y z
N MET A 1 20.11 -15.19 18.74
CA MET A 1 19.12 -14.99 17.66
C MET A 1 19.61 -15.73 16.43
N LYS A 2 18.87 -16.75 15.96
CA LYS A 2 19.20 -17.46 14.71
C LYS A 2 19.01 -16.47 13.56
N LYS A 3 20.04 -16.23 12.74
CA LYS A 3 19.90 -15.51 11.46
C LYS A 3 18.97 -16.35 10.58
N MET A 4 17.68 -16.01 10.55
CA MET A 4 16.80 -16.46 9.49
C MET A 4 17.30 -15.75 8.23
N VAL A 5 17.80 -16.51 7.27
CA VAL A 5 18.01 -16.02 5.91
C VAL A 5 16.63 -15.64 5.40
N LYS A 6 16.31 -14.33 5.38
CA LYS A 6 15.08 -13.85 4.75
C LYS A 6 15.15 -14.28 3.29
N ARG A 7 14.25 -15.16 2.85
CA ARG A 7 14.05 -15.42 1.42
C ARG A 7 13.50 -14.12 0.82
N THR A 8 14.33 -13.36 0.14
CA THR A 8 13.90 -12.13 -0.53
C THR A 8 12.97 -12.52 -1.68
N ALA A 9 11.72 -12.07 -1.63
CA ALA A 9 10.76 -12.34 -2.70
C ALA A 9 11.14 -11.56 -3.97
N VAL A 10 11.25 -12.29 -5.09
CA VAL A 10 11.41 -11.74 -6.45
C VAL A 10 10.19 -10.90 -6.83
N VAL A 11 10.42 -9.82 -7.60
CA VAL A 11 9.34 -8.99 -8.14
C VAL A 11 8.63 -9.76 -9.25
N THR A 12 7.29 -9.78 -9.26
CA THR A 12 6.49 -10.47 -10.28
C THR A 12 5.63 -9.46 -11.04
N LEU A 13 5.52 -9.61 -12.36
CA LEU A 13 4.60 -8.81 -13.17
C LEU A 13 3.16 -9.35 -13.08
N ALA A 14 2.16 -8.46 -13.20
CA ALA A 14 0.76 -8.86 -13.24
C ALA A 14 0.49 -9.76 -14.47
N GLY A 15 -0.24 -10.87 -14.23
CA GLY A 15 -0.26 -12.02 -15.13
C GLY A 15 -1.00 -11.86 -16.46
N VAL A 16 -1.99 -10.97 -16.60
CA VAL A 16 -2.68 -10.77 -17.89
C VAL A 16 -2.82 -9.28 -18.14
N ILE A 17 -2.46 -8.87 -19.35
CA ILE A 17 -2.62 -7.50 -19.82
C ILE A 17 -3.77 -7.50 -20.85
N SER A 18 -4.94 -6.98 -20.49
CA SER A 18 -6.03 -6.80 -21.45
C SER A 18 -5.88 -5.51 -22.25
N VAL A 19 -5.88 -5.58 -23.59
CA VAL A 19 -5.90 -4.41 -24.49
C VAL A 19 -7.33 -3.85 -24.56
N GLY A 20 -7.51 -2.58 -24.21
CA GLY A 20 -8.79 -1.87 -24.36
C GLY A 20 -9.26 -1.72 -25.81
N MET A 21 -10.54 -1.40 -26.03
CA MET A 21 -11.15 -1.33 -27.37
C MET A 21 -10.40 -0.38 -28.31
N LEU A 22 -9.75 -0.95 -29.32
CA LEU A 22 -9.02 -0.27 -30.38
C LEU A 22 -9.96 0.57 -31.26
N SER A 23 -10.12 1.86 -30.95
CA SER A 23 -10.54 2.85 -31.96
C SER A 23 -9.29 3.34 -32.69
N GLY A 24 -9.04 2.72 -33.84
CA GLY A 24 -7.80 2.80 -34.58
C GLY A 24 -7.29 4.22 -34.89
N CYS A 25 -5.97 4.35 -34.79
CA CYS A 25 -5.20 5.28 -35.61
C CYS A 25 -3.87 4.59 -35.93
N GLY A 26 -3.56 4.46 -37.22
CA GLY A 26 -2.44 3.64 -37.73
C GLY A 26 -1.07 4.11 -37.27
N SER A 27 -0.65 3.68 -36.08
CA SER A 27 0.72 3.80 -35.61
C SER A 27 1.59 2.74 -36.31
N LYS A 28 2.80 3.14 -36.72
CA LYS A 28 3.83 2.18 -37.14
C LYS A 28 4.05 1.20 -35.99
N THR A 29 4.19 -0.08 -36.30
CA THR A 29 4.55 -1.12 -35.33
C THR A 29 5.74 -0.66 -34.50
N LEU A 30 5.55 -0.61 -33.18
CA LEU A 30 6.62 -0.29 -32.24
C LEU A 30 7.71 -1.35 -32.37
N ASP A 31 8.97 -0.94 -32.35
CA ASP A 31 10.12 -1.86 -32.40
C ASP A 31 10.86 -1.75 -31.08
N GLY A 32 10.48 -2.60 -30.13
CA GLY A 32 11.04 -2.61 -28.79
C GLY A 32 12.52 -3.00 -28.74
N THR A 33 13.09 -3.54 -29.82
CA THR A 33 14.52 -3.89 -29.86
C THR A 33 15.43 -2.68 -30.07
N LYS A 34 14.87 -1.54 -30.51
CA LYS A 34 15.64 -0.31 -30.69
C LYS A 34 16.15 0.23 -29.37
N THR A 35 17.39 0.67 -29.37
CA THR A 35 17.98 1.42 -28.26
C THR A 35 17.23 2.75 -28.08
N VAL A 36 16.66 2.94 -26.90
CA VAL A 36 15.96 4.18 -26.51
C VAL A 36 16.87 5.12 -25.75
N ALA A 37 17.84 4.58 -25.01
CA ALA A 37 18.90 5.33 -24.35
C ALA A 37 20.14 4.44 -24.15
N THR A 38 21.26 5.04 -23.79
CA THR A 38 22.43 4.30 -23.27
C THR A 38 22.83 4.85 -21.91
N VAL A 39 23.27 3.98 -21.01
CA VAL A 39 23.81 4.33 -19.70
C VAL A 39 25.19 3.71 -19.58
N ASP A 40 26.23 4.54 -19.46
CA ASP A 40 27.63 4.11 -19.40
C ASP A 40 28.03 3.12 -20.52
N GLY A 41 27.47 3.36 -21.71
CA GLY A 41 27.68 2.54 -22.91
C GLY A 41 26.83 1.27 -22.98
N THR A 42 26.01 0.97 -21.97
CA THR A 42 25.02 -0.12 -22.00
C THR A 42 23.75 0.35 -22.69
N ASP A 43 23.31 -0.37 -23.72
CA ASP A 43 22.09 -0.07 -24.46
C ASP A 43 20.84 -0.41 -23.62
N ILE A 44 19.88 0.51 -23.56
CA ILE A 44 18.55 0.30 -23.01
C ILE A 44 17.58 0.05 -24.17
N PRO A 45 16.98 -1.14 -24.28
CA PRO A 45 15.97 -1.40 -25.29
C PRO A 45 14.66 -0.67 -24.99
N LEU A 46 14.00 -0.14 -26.03
CA LEU A 46 12.70 0.50 -25.94
C LEU A 46 11.65 -0.41 -25.30
N GLY A 47 11.71 -1.73 -25.55
CA GLY A 47 10.79 -2.72 -25.00
C GLY A 47 10.82 -2.79 -23.46
N VAL A 48 11.98 -2.59 -22.83
CA VAL A 48 12.11 -2.58 -21.36
C VAL A 48 11.40 -1.35 -20.77
N VAL A 49 11.62 -0.17 -21.37
CA VAL A 49 10.95 1.08 -20.96
C VAL A 49 9.45 1.03 -21.26
N SER A 50 9.09 0.48 -22.40
CA SER A 50 7.72 0.23 -22.85
C SER A 50 6.95 -0.64 -21.85
N LEU A 51 7.58 -1.69 -21.34
CA LEU A 51 7.00 -2.61 -20.36
C LEU A 51 6.83 -1.91 -19.00
N TYR A 52 7.88 -1.25 -18.50
CA TYR A 52 7.81 -0.53 -17.22
C TYR A 52 6.76 0.60 -17.24
N ALA A 53 6.71 1.39 -18.31
CA ALA A 53 5.73 2.46 -18.45
C ALA A 53 4.27 1.95 -18.41
N ARG A 54 4.04 0.76 -18.95
CA ARG A 54 2.70 0.13 -18.95
C ARG A 54 2.36 -0.50 -17.62
N GLU A 55 3.35 -1.03 -16.91
CA GLU A 55 3.18 -1.45 -15.51
C GLU A 55 2.76 -0.25 -14.64
N GLN A 56 3.44 0.90 -14.79
CA GLN A 56 3.08 2.14 -14.11
C GLN A 56 1.70 2.65 -14.52
N GLN A 57 1.37 2.57 -15.81
CA GLN A 57 0.05 2.91 -16.33
C GLN A 57 -1.04 2.05 -15.64
N GLN A 58 -0.83 0.74 -15.56
CA GLN A 58 -1.77 -0.20 -14.96
C GLN A 58 -1.98 0.07 -13.46
N GLN A 59 -0.90 0.31 -12.72
CA GLN A 59 -0.95 0.64 -11.29
C GLN A 59 -1.72 1.95 -11.05
N THR A 60 -1.41 2.99 -11.82
CA THR A 60 -2.07 4.30 -11.72
C THR A 60 -3.54 4.20 -12.08
N THR A 61 -3.89 3.56 -13.21
CA THR A 61 -5.30 3.37 -13.61
C THR A 61 -6.08 2.59 -12.57
N THR A 62 -5.48 1.55 -11.95
CA THR A 62 -6.12 0.77 -10.89
C THR A 62 -6.35 1.60 -9.62
N MET A 63 -5.38 2.42 -9.24
CA MET A 63 -5.51 3.37 -8.13
C MET A 63 -6.68 4.34 -8.38
N TYR A 64 -6.75 4.96 -9.57
CA TYR A 64 -7.83 5.88 -9.92
C TYR A 64 -9.20 5.21 -9.90
N LEU A 65 -9.32 3.99 -10.43
CA LEU A 65 -10.57 3.23 -10.35
C LEU A 65 -11.00 2.96 -8.91
N ASN A 66 -10.05 2.59 -8.03
CA ASN A 66 -10.35 2.28 -6.63
C ASN A 66 -10.75 3.52 -5.81
N TYR A 67 -10.12 4.68 -6.05
CA TYR A 67 -10.33 5.89 -5.26
C TYR A 67 -11.37 6.86 -5.85
N MET A 68 -11.41 7.00 -7.18
CA MET A 68 -12.26 7.97 -7.88
C MET A 68 -13.44 7.32 -8.60
N GLY A 69 -13.48 5.99 -8.71
CA GLY A 69 -14.53 5.25 -9.42
C GLY A 69 -14.48 5.37 -10.94
N SER A 70 -13.53 6.14 -11.48
CA SER A 70 -13.26 6.26 -12.92
C SER A 70 -11.77 6.49 -13.17
N ALA A 71 -11.31 6.08 -14.34
CA ALA A 71 -9.95 6.33 -14.83
C ALA A 71 -9.96 6.84 -16.27
N ASP A 72 -11.01 7.57 -16.63
CA ASP A 72 -11.19 8.12 -17.96
C ASP A 72 -10.31 9.36 -18.17
N ASN A 73 -9.63 9.42 -19.31
CA ASN A 73 -8.91 10.61 -19.78
C ASN A 73 -7.77 11.07 -18.85
N ILE A 74 -7.05 10.13 -18.23
CA ILE A 74 -5.88 10.43 -17.39
C ILE A 74 -4.69 10.76 -18.28
N TRP A 75 -4.40 9.90 -19.26
CA TRP A 75 -3.13 9.89 -19.99
C TRP A 75 -3.08 10.87 -21.16
N ASP A 76 -4.21 11.10 -21.81
CA ASP A 76 -4.36 12.03 -22.91
C ASP A 76 -4.61 13.48 -22.43
N GLN A 77 -4.82 13.70 -21.13
CA GLN A 77 -4.94 15.03 -20.54
C GLN A 77 -3.59 15.78 -20.56
N THR A 78 -3.62 17.07 -20.89
CA THR A 78 -2.44 17.95 -20.84
C THR A 78 -2.05 18.24 -19.40
N ALA A 79 -0.74 18.30 -19.13
CA ALA A 79 -0.20 18.54 -17.79
C ALA A 79 -0.33 20.01 -17.30
N GLY A 80 -1.23 20.78 -17.90
CA GLY A 80 -1.49 22.20 -17.63
C GLY A 80 -2.17 22.87 -18.82
N ASP A 81 -2.75 24.05 -18.59
CA ASP A 81 -3.46 24.82 -19.63
C ASP A 81 -2.53 25.34 -20.75
N ASP A 82 -1.24 25.49 -20.45
CA ASP A 82 -0.22 26.02 -21.37
C ASP A 82 0.81 24.96 -21.82
N SER A 83 0.62 23.68 -21.48
CA SER A 83 1.55 22.60 -21.83
C SER A 83 1.09 21.83 -23.08
N ASP A 84 2.01 21.62 -24.02
CA ASP A 84 1.81 20.70 -25.16
C ASP A 84 2.05 19.22 -24.77
N GLU A 85 2.53 18.95 -23.55
CA GLU A 85 2.83 17.59 -23.05
C GLU A 85 1.64 17.01 -22.27
N THR A 86 1.28 15.76 -22.60
CA THR A 86 0.27 15.01 -21.85
C THR A 86 0.86 14.30 -20.65
N TYR A 87 0.03 13.88 -19.70
CA TYR A 87 0.46 13.00 -18.61
C TYR A 87 1.07 11.69 -19.15
N GLY A 88 0.58 11.19 -20.29
CA GLY A 88 1.17 10.06 -20.99
C GLY A 88 2.60 10.32 -21.49
N ASP A 89 2.88 11.51 -22.01
CA ASP A 89 4.24 11.91 -22.43
C ASP A 89 5.20 12.04 -21.23
N GLN A 90 4.70 12.56 -20.10
CA GLN A 90 5.44 12.60 -18.85
C GLN A 90 5.72 11.19 -18.31
N ALA A 91 4.73 10.31 -18.32
CA ALA A 91 4.88 8.92 -17.88
C ALA A 91 5.97 8.19 -18.68
N VAL A 92 6.07 8.41 -19.99
CA VAL A 92 7.16 7.85 -20.82
C VAL A 92 8.53 8.37 -20.36
N THR A 93 8.63 9.67 -20.08
CA THR A 93 9.88 10.30 -19.63
C THR A 93 10.30 9.78 -18.26
N SER A 94 9.40 9.81 -17.27
CA SER A 94 9.67 9.28 -15.92
C SER A 94 9.99 7.78 -15.92
N SER A 95 9.38 7.02 -16.84
CA SER A 95 9.67 5.59 -16.99
C SER A 95 11.07 5.33 -17.54
N LEU A 96 11.51 6.15 -18.51
CA LEU A 96 12.87 6.07 -19.02
C LEU A 96 13.88 6.35 -17.90
N GLU A 97 13.72 7.46 -17.17
CA GLU A 97 14.60 7.83 -16.06
C GLU A 97 14.65 6.74 -14.97
N SER A 98 13.51 6.13 -14.66
CA SER A 98 13.42 5.02 -13.71
C SER A 98 14.20 3.80 -14.19
N VAL A 99 14.07 3.45 -15.47
CA VAL A 99 14.82 2.33 -16.07
C VAL A 99 16.32 2.65 -16.12
N GLU A 100 16.72 3.86 -16.52
CA GLU A 100 18.12 4.32 -16.49
C GLU A 100 18.72 4.17 -15.08
N LYS A 101 17.99 4.61 -14.05
CA LYS A 101 18.38 4.41 -12.64
C LYS A 101 18.53 2.93 -12.29
N MET A 102 17.63 2.06 -12.76
CA MET A 102 17.76 0.62 -12.50
C MET A 102 18.99 0.00 -13.17
N TYR A 103 19.39 0.47 -14.36
CA TYR A 103 20.63 0.03 -14.99
C TYR A 103 21.86 0.47 -14.18
N ILE A 104 21.87 1.69 -13.64
CA ILE A 104 22.92 2.15 -12.72
C ILE A 104 22.97 1.31 -11.44
N LEU A 105 21.81 0.99 -10.85
CA LEU A 105 21.75 0.11 -9.68
C LEU A 105 22.32 -1.28 -9.98
N LYS A 106 22.02 -1.83 -11.17
CA LYS A 106 22.59 -3.09 -11.64
C LYS A 106 24.11 -3.02 -11.81
N GLU A 107 24.64 -1.93 -12.36
CA GLU A 107 26.09 -1.72 -12.47
C GLU A 107 26.76 -1.66 -11.09
N LYS A 108 26.16 -0.93 -10.14
CA LYS A 108 26.67 -0.76 -8.77
C LYS A 108 26.47 -1.98 -7.88
N ALA A 109 25.65 -2.96 -8.27
CA ALA A 109 25.24 -4.06 -7.41
C ALA A 109 26.43 -4.84 -6.81
N ALA A 110 27.47 -5.06 -7.60
CA ALA A 110 28.68 -5.75 -7.15
C ALA A 110 29.42 -5.00 -6.03
N ASP A 111 29.46 -3.66 -6.06
CA ASP A 111 30.10 -2.84 -5.02
C ASP A 111 29.44 -3.03 -3.65
N TYR A 112 28.15 -3.40 -3.64
CA TYR A 112 27.35 -3.65 -2.46
C TYR A 112 27.20 -5.15 -2.12
N ASN A 113 27.91 -6.03 -2.83
CA ASN A 113 27.78 -7.50 -2.74
C ASN A 113 26.33 -7.97 -2.98
N VAL A 114 25.61 -7.29 -3.86
CA VAL A 114 24.27 -7.67 -4.30
C VAL A 114 24.39 -8.48 -5.59
N GLU A 115 23.88 -9.71 -5.54
CA GLU A 115 23.84 -10.63 -6.67
C GLU A 115 22.45 -11.31 -6.72
N LEU A 116 22.04 -11.73 -7.91
CA LEU A 116 20.92 -12.65 -8.06
C LEU A 116 21.36 -14.05 -7.62
N THR A 117 20.48 -14.74 -6.90
CA THR A 117 20.66 -16.14 -6.54
C THR A 117 20.03 -17.04 -7.60
N ASP A 118 20.39 -18.32 -7.63
CA ASP A 118 19.75 -19.32 -8.51
C ASP A 118 18.22 -19.34 -8.36
N ASP A 119 17.71 -19.16 -7.13
CA ASP A 119 16.28 -19.06 -6.86
C ASP A 119 15.67 -17.79 -7.48
N ASP A 120 16.40 -16.66 -7.47
CA ASP A 120 15.93 -15.43 -8.10
C ASP A 120 15.87 -15.59 -9.62
N GLU A 121 16.91 -16.15 -10.23
CA GLU A 121 16.99 -16.39 -11.68
C GLU A 121 15.88 -17.33 -12.16
N ALA A 122 15.61 -18.40 -11.41
CA ALA A 122 14.54 -19.34 -11.71
C ALA A 122 13.15 -18.67 -11.63
N ALA A 123 12.90 -17.87 -10.60
CA ALA A 123 11.64 -17.16 -10.44
C ALA A 123 11.45 -16.06 -11.51
N ILE A 124 12.51 -15.36 -11.91
CA ILE A 124 12.49 -14.39 -13.02
C ILE A 124 12.15 -15.11 -14.33
N ALA A 125 12.79 -16.25 -14.60
CA ALA A 125 12.55 -17.02 -15.83
C ALA A 125 11.12 -17.57 -15.89
N ASP A 126 10.60 -18.08 -14.77
CA ASP A 126 9.23 -18.56 -14.64
C ASP A 126 8.22 -17.42 -14.82
N ALA A 127 8.41 -16.29 -14.13
CA ALA A 127 7.53 -15.12 -14.25
C ALA A 127 7.51 -14.56 -15.68
N ALA A 128 8.67 -14.48 -16.36
CA ALA A 128 8.72 -14.06 -17.75
C ALA A 128 7.99 -15.04 -18.67
N SER A 129 8.19 -16.34 -18.48
CA SER A 129 7.49 -17.38 -19.26
C SER A 129 5.98 -17.31 -19.08
N GLN A 130 5.52 -17.13 -17.84
CA GLN A 130 4.11 -16.97 -17.51
C GLN A 130 3.52 -15.70 -18.14
N PHE A 131 4.23 -14.58 -18.08
CA PHE A 131 3.81 -13.34 -18.74
C PHE A 131 3.63 -13.55 -20.25
N MET A 132 4.58 -14.21 -20.91
CA MET A 132 4.46 -14.48 -22.34
C MET A 132 3.30 -15.43 -22.66
N ALA A 133 3.06 -16.45 -21.83
CA ALA A 133 2.00 -17.44 -22.03
C ALA A 133 0.60 -16.88 -21.76
N ALA A 134 0.47 -15.95 -20.83
CA ALA A 134 -0.81 -15.39 -20.40
C ALA A 134 -1.32 -14.26 -21.31
N ASN A 135 -0.47 -13.77 -22.22
CA ASN A 135 -0.82 -12.73 -23.19
C ASN A 135 -0.88 -13.30 -24.61
N SER A 136 -1.83 -12.81 -25.41
CA SER A 136 -1.95 -13.24 -26.81
C SER A 136 -0.76 -12.80 -27.65
N GLU A 137 -0.46 -13.50 -28.75
CA GLU A 137 0.60 -13.04 -29.67
C GLU A 137 0.35 -11.62 -30.21
N GLU A 138 -0.92 -11.23 -30.38
CA GLU A 138 -1.29 -9.88 -30.81
C GLU A 138 -0.92 -8.86 -29.74
N THR A 139 -1.28 -9.12 -28.49
CA THR A 139 -0.90 -8.30 -27.32
C THR A 139 0.61 -8.16 -27.20
N ILE A 140 1.37 -9.25 -27.29
CA ILE A 140 2.83 -9.23 -27.22
C ILE A 140 3.44 -8.41 -28.37
N LYS A 141 2.91 -8.55 -29.61
CA LYS A 141 3.34 -7.75 -30.77
C LYS A 141 3.05 -6.26 -30.58
N GLU A 142 1.92 -5.91 -29.97
CA GLU A 142 1.54 -4.52 -29.69
C GLU A 142 2.37 -3.89 -28.56
N LEU A 143 2.66 -4.65 -27.50
CA LEU A 143 3.60 -4.27 -26.45
C LEU A 143 5.03 -4.08 -27.00
N ALA A 144 5.32 -4.76 -28.11
CA ALA A 144 6.62 -4.85 -28.76
C ALA A 144 7.72 -5.31 -27.79
N VAL A 145 7.39 -6.31 -26.96
CA VAL A 145 8.30 -6.88 -25.97
C VAL A 145 8.70 -8.30 -26.33
N THR A 146 9.94 -8.66 -26.04
CA THR A 146 10.40 -10.06 -26.08
C THR A 146 10.45 -10.64 -24.66
N GLU A 147 10.46 -11.97 -24.55
CA GLU A 147 10.64 -12.64 -23.26
C GLU A 147 11.93 -12.20 -22.54
N ASP A 148 13.03 -12.02 -23.29
CA ASP A 148 14.29 -11.53 -22.75
C ASP A 148 14.18 -10.10 -22.18
N GLN A 149 13.35 -9.25 -22.79
CA GLN A 149 13.08 -7.90 -22.26
C GLN A 149 12.23 -7.94 -21.00
N VAL A 150 11.29 -8.89 -20.90
CA VAL A 150 10.53 -9.16 -19.67
C VAL A 150 11.48 -9.61 -18.55
N LYS A 151 12.37 -10.59 -18.84
CA LYS A 151 13.42 -11.03 -17.89
C LYS A 151 14.32 -9.88 -17.46
N THR A 152 14.73 -9.05 -18.41
CA THR A 152 15.58 -7.88 -18.14
C THR A 152 14.90 -6.92 -17.16
N LEU A 153 13.62 -6.59 -17.36
CA LEU A 153 12.91 -5.70 -16.43
C LEU A 153 12.78 -6.33 -15.03
N LEU A 154 12.42 -7.62 -14.96
CA LEU A 154 12.29 -8.35 -13.70
C LEU A 154 13.61 -8.44 -12.93
N GLU A 155 14.73 -8.65 -13.63
CA GLU A 155 16.08 -8.59 -13.06
C GLU A 155 16.37 -7.21 -12.50
N LEU A 156 16.14 -6.15 -13.28
CA LEU A 156 16.37 -4.76 -12.89
C LEU A 156 15.58 -4.39 -11.63
N GLN A 157 14.29 -4.73 -11.57
CA GLN A 157 13.43 -4.49 -10.40
C GLN A 157 13.88 -5.31 -9.18
N THR A 158 14.30 -6.56 -9.39
CA THR A 158 14.79 -7.43 -8.31
C THR A 158 16.09 -6.90 -7.73
N ILE A 159 17.02 -6.44 -8.57
CA ILE A 159 18.26 -5.80 -8.12
C ILE A 159 17.98 -4.49 -7.41
N GLN A 160 17.12 -3.61 -7.97
CA GLN A 160 16.73 -2.36 -7.31
C GLN A 160 16.20 -2.61 -5.89
N LYS A 161 15.33 -3.60 -5.72
CA LYS A 161 14.80 -4.00 -4.41
C LYS A 161 15.91 -4.49 -3.47
N LYS A 162 16.82 -5.33 -3.96
CA LYS A 162 17.95 -5.87 -3.17
C LYS A 162 19.00 -4.81 -2.83
N MET A 163 19.10 -3.74 -3.62
CA MET A 163 20.03 -2.64 -3.42
C MET A 163 19.61 -1.68 -2.31
N TYR A 164 18.32 -1.62 -1.94
CA TYR A 164 17.83 -0.68 -0.93
C TYR A 164 18.56 -0.83 0.41
N ASP A 165 18.43 -1.99 1.07
CA ASP A 165 19.02 -2.28 2.38
C ASP A 165 20.53 -1.99 2.47
N PRO A 166 21.40 -2.49 1.56
CA PRO A 166 22.84 -2.25 1.67
C PRO A 166 23.23 -0.80 1.41
N VAL A 167 22.51 -0.08 0.54
CA VAL A 167 22.77 1.35 0.28
C VAL A 167 22.38 2.19 1.49
N VAL A 168 21.19 2.00 2.06
CA VAL A 168 20.78 2.78 3.24
C VAL A 168 21.64 2.46 4.48
N ALA A 169 22.11 1.22 4.60
CA ALA A 169 23.02 0.82 5.68
C ALA A 169 24.37 1.58 5.64
N GLU A 170 24.85 1.97 4.46
CA GLU A 170 26.08 2.78 4.32
C GLU A 170 25.92 4.17 4.95
N GLY A 171 24.72 4.75 4.86
CA GLY A 171 24.40 6.08 5.39
C GLY A 171 24.42 6.17 6.93
N LYS A 172 24.37 5.03 7.64
CA LYS A 172 24.36 4.96 9.12
C LYS A 172 23.31 5.90 9.73
N ILE A 173 22.13 5.90 9.13
CA ILE A 173 21.04 6.83 9.45
C ILE A 173 20.47 6.48 10.83
N THR A 174 20.31 7.51 11.66
CA THR A 174 19.74 7.39 13.00
C THR A 174 18.71 8.48 13.24
N VAL A 175 17.69 8.15 14.03
CA VAL A 175 16.71 9.10 14.57
C VAL A 175 17.00 9.31 16.05
N SER A 176 17.17 10.57 16.45
CA SER A 176 17.37 10.92 17.86
C SER A 176 16.06 10.87 18.65
N ASP A 177 16.15 10.73 19.96
CA ASP A 177 14.96 10.79 20.82
C ASP A 177 14.26 12.15 20.74
N ASP A 178 15.01 13.24 20.62
CA ASP A 178 14.46 14.59 20.44
C ASP A 178 13.55 14.70 19.20
N GLU A 179 13.92 14.04 18.10
CA GLU A 179 13.11 14.02 16.87
C GLU A 179 11.89 13.09 16.97
N ALA A 180 12.03 12.00 17.74
CA ALA A 180 11.01 10.95 17.81
C ALA A 180 10.00 11.13 18.94
N ASN A 181 10.39 11.73 20.06
CA ASN A 181 9.56 11.81 21.27
C ASN A 181 8.22 12.46 20.98
N GLN A 182 7.14 11.73 21.22
CA GLN A 182 5.78 12.21 21.04
C GLN A 182 5.07 12.32 22.38
N THR A 183 4.34 13.41 22.56
CA THR A 183 3.38 13.59 23.65
C THR A 183 1.99 13.30 23.10
N THR A 184 1.21 12.46 23.79
CA THR A 184 -0.19 12.16 23.44
C THR A 184 -1.15 13.00 24.26
N PHE A 185 -2.30 13.32 23.67
CA PHE A 185 -3.33 14.11 24.31
C PHE A 185 -4.71 13.75 23.75
N THR A 186 -5.74 14.06 24.52
CA THR A 186 -7.14 13.91 24.13
C THR A 186 -7.80 15.27 24.14
N TYR A 187 -8.57 15.60 23.10
CA TYR A 187 -9.24 16.88 22.99
C TYR A 187 -10.65 16.79 22.42
N VAL A 188 -11.48 17.75 22.80
CA VAL A 188 -12.74 18.06 22.12
C VAL A 188 -12.55 19.39 21.39
N SER A 189 -12.90 19.41 20.11
CA SER A 189 -12.89 20.61 19.27
C SER A 189 -14.32 21.00 18.89
N ILE A 190 -14.77 22.16 19.35
CA ILE A 190 -16.07 22.72 18.96
C ILE A 190 -15.83 23.78 17.90
N SER A 191 -16.08 23.40 16.64
CA SER A 191 -15.87 24.28 15.49
C SER A 191 -16.76 25.53 15.56
N THR A 192 -16.13 26.67 15.28
CA THR A 192 -16.77 27.96 14.99
C THR A 192 -16.49 28.43 13.56
N SER A 193 -15.94 27.55 12.72
CA SER A 193 -15.66 27.82 11.31
C SER A 193 -16.93 27.62 10.49
N GLY A 194 -17.56 28.72 10.07
CA GLY A 194 -18.72 28.72 9.19
C GLY A 194 -19.20 30.14 8.93
N ASP A 195 -19.49 30.46 7.67
CA ASP A 195 -19.85 31.83 7.25
C ASP A 195 -21.14 32.35 7.92
N ASP A 196 -22.01 31.44 8.39
CA ASP A 196 -23.31 31.75 9.00
C ASP A 196 -23.32 31.69 10.54
N ILE A 197 -22.17 31.42 11.20
CA ILE A 197 -22.14 31.35 12.66
C ILE A 197 -22.34 32.74 13.28
N THR A 198 -23.41 32.87 14.05
CA THR A 198 -23.75 34.09 14.79
C THR A 198 -22.97 34.22 16.09
N ASP A 199 -22.88 35.44 16.63
CA ASP A 199 -22.27 35.69 17.94
C ASP A 199 -22.99 34.94 19.08
N GLU A 200 -24.31 34.74 18.96
CA GLU A 200 -25.10 33.98 19.94
C GLU A 200 -24.75 32.49 19.91
N GLU A 201 -24.53 31.91 18.73
CA GLU A 201 -24.07 30.52 18.58
C GLU A 201 -22.64 30.34 19.08
N LYS A 202 -21.73 31.29 18.79
CA LYS A 202 -20.36 31.26 19.35
C LYS A 202 -20.39 31.29 20.88
N LYS A 203 -21.26 32.11 21.47
CA LYS A 203 -21.43 32.17 22.92
C LYS A 203 -21.94 30.85 23.48
N THR A 204 -22.95 30.25 22.85
CA THR A 204 -23.49 28.94 23.26
C THR A 204 -22.44 27.84 23.19
N LYS A 205 -21.68 27.76 22.09
CA LYS A 205 -20.58 26.81 21.91
C LYS A 205 -19.47 26.99 22.95
N LYS A 206 -19.18 28.24 23.34
CA LYS A 206 -18.22 28.55 24.40
C LYS A 206 -18.70 28.07 25.76
N GLU A 207 -19.98 28.29 26.08
CA GLU A 207 -20.59 27.79 27.33
C GLU A 207 -20.58 26.26 27.37
N GLN A 208 -20.86 25.59 26.25
CA GLN A 208 -20.76 24.13 26.13
C GLN A 208 -19.30 23.63 26.31
N ALA A 209 -18.31 24.29 25.69
CA ALA A 209 -16.90 23.96 25.90
C ALA A 209 -16.52 24.09 27.38
N GLN A 210 -17.00 25.15 28.04
CA GLN A 210 -16.76 25.37 29.46
C GLN A 210 -17.42 24.29 30.33
N GLU A 211 -18.64 23.86 30.00
CA GLU A 211 -19.31 22.76 30.70
C GLU A 211 -18.53 21.44 30.59
N ILE A 212 -18.02 21.11 29.39
CA ILE A 212 -17.15 19.94 29.19
C ILE A 212 -15.89 20.07 30.04
N LEU A 213 -15.24 21.23 30.03
CA LEU A 213 -14.03 21.48 30.80
C LEU A 213 -14.27 21.32 32.31
N ASP A 214 -15.35 21.90 32.83
CA ASP A 214 -15.67 21.85 34.26
C ASP A 214 -15.91 20.40 34.70
N LYS A 215 -16.67 19.61 33.92
CA LYS A 215 -16.86 18.17 34.17
C LYS A 215 -15.54 17.38 34.11
N MET A 216 -14.68 17.68 33.14
CA MET A 216 -13.35 17.07 33.05
C MET A 216 -12.45 17.44 34.23
N LYS A 217 -12.60 18.61 34.84
CA LYS A 217 -11.84 18.98 36.05
C LYS A 217 -12.35 18.29 37.31
N GLU A 218 -13.64 17.97 37.38
CA GLU A 218 -14.21 17.19 38.47
C GLU A 218 -13.68 15.75 38.47
N ASP A 219 -13.54 15.14 37.28
CA ASP A 219 -12.91 13.85 37.08
C ASP A 219 -11.99 13.83 35.84
N PRO A 220 -10.69 14.17 35.99
CA PRO A 220 -9.74 14.19 34.89
C PRO A 220 -9.54 12.82 34.20
N THR A 221 -9.88 11.74 34.88
CA THR A 221 -9.72 10.37 34.38
C THR A 221 -10.95 9.86 33.62
N ALA A 222 -12.04 10.61 33.63
CA ALA A 222 -13.24 10.26 32.90
C ALA A 222 -13.00 10.23 31.38
N ASP A 223 -13.88 9.50 30.69
CA ASP A 223 -13.91 9.48 29.22
C ASP A 223 -14.43 10.82 28.70
N MET A 224 -13.54 11.60 28.09
CA MET A 224 -13.85 12.92 27.56
C MET A 224 -14.91 12.85 26.44
N SER A 225 -14.96 11.76 25.66
CA SER A 225 -15.99 11.59 24.63
C SER A 225 -17.38 11.45 25.24
N GLU A 226 -17.50 10.69 26.32
CA GLU A 226 -18.79 10.50 26.99
C GLU A 226 -19.25 11.77 27.71
N ILE A 227 -18.32 12.53 28.31
CA ILE A 227 -18.62 13.86 28.85
C ILE A 227 -19.09 14.82 27.75
N ALA A 228 -18.39 14.84 26.61
CA ALA A 228 -18.72 15.70 25.49
C ALA A 228 -20.11 15.39 24.91
N LYS A 229 -20.41 14.11 24.65
CA LYS A 229 -21.74 13.66 24.20
C LYS A 229 -22.83 14.01 25.19
N GLY A 230 -22.53 13.94 26.49
CA GLY A 230 -23.47 14.35 27.54
C GLY A 230 -23.83 15.83 27.54
N VAL A 231 -23.04 16.68 26.86
CA VAL A 231 -23.34 18.10 26.61
C VAL A 231 -24.04 18.29 25.27
N ASP A 232 -23.57 17.62 24.22
CA ASP A 232 -24.19 17.59 22.89
C ASP A 232 -23.80 16.31 22.15
N ASP A 233 -24.77 15.55 21.65
CA ASP A 233 -24.56 14.26 20.97
C ASP A 233 -23.64 14.35 19.74
N SER A 234 -23.44 15.55 19.17
CA SER A 234 -22.53 15.78 18.04
C SER A 234 -21.06 15.88 18.45
N TYR A 235 -20.76 16.07 19.73
CA TYR A 235 -19.40 16.21 20.22
C TYR A 235 -18.78 14.86 20.57
N SER A 236 -17.49 14.73 20.26
CA SER A 236 -16.67 13.59 20.65
C SER A 236 -15.25 14.07 20.88
N ALA A 237 -14.50 13.31 21.68
CA ALA A 237 -13.08 13.57 21.87
C ALA A 237 -12.27 12.78 20.84
N VAL A 238 -11.15 13.36 20.43
CA VAL A 238 -10.19 12.76 19.51
C VAL A 238 -8.84 12.68 20.22
N GLN A 239 -8.13 11.58 20.00
CA GLN A 239 -6.76 11.43 20.47
C GLN A 239 -5.79 12.00 19.43
N GLY A 240 -4.85 12.81 19.88
CA GLY A 240 -3.78 13.40 19.09
C GLY A 240 -2.41 13.12 19.67
N ASN A 241 -1.38 13.47 18.90
CA ASN A 241 0.00 13.48 19.36
C ASN A 241 0.79 14.62 18.71
N PHE A 242 1.85 15.07 19.38
CA PHE A 242 2.76 16.08 18.86
C PHE A 242 4.19 15.80 19.34
N THR A 243 5.18 16.30 18.61
CA THR A 243 6.60 16.18 19.02
C THR A 243 6.84 16.93 20.31
N THR A 244 7.37 16.24 21.32
CA THR A 244 7.51 16.77 22.68
C THR A 244 8.47 17.96 22.75
N LYS A 245 9.57 17.91 21.98
CA LYS A 245 10.50 19.02 21.87
C LYS A 245 9.94 20.06 20.91
N GLU A 246 9.88 21.30 21.37
CA GLU A 246 9.62 22.47 20.53
C GLU A 246 10.78 22.61 19.53
N SER A 247 10.47 22.67 18.24
CA SER A 247 11.46 22.89 17.19
C SER A 247 12.03 24.29 17.33
N GLU A 248 13.36 24.41 17.43
CA GLU A 248 14.04 25.73 17.39
C GLU A 248 14.03 26.33 15.98
N ASP A 249 13.83 25.48 14.97
CA ASP A 249 13.70 25.81 13.55
C ASP A 249 12.25 25.55 13.10
N GLU A 250 11.32 26.41 13.52
CA GLU A 250 10.02 26.54 12.86
C GLU A 250 10.23 27.26 11.52
N ASP A 251 10.90 26.60 10.57
CA ASP A 251 10.66 26.91 9.17
C ASP A 251 9.22 26.45 8.89
N GLU A 252 8.35 27.40 8.50
CA GLU A 252 6.92 27.25 8.14
C GLU A 252 6.60 26.11 7.14
N ASP A 253 7.61 25.38 6.64
CA ASP A 253 7.54 24.42 5.55
C ASP A 253 7.81 22.95 5.98
N SER A 254 8.10 22.69 7.26
CA SER A 254 7.99 21.32 7.82
C SER A 254 6.52 21.01 8.10
N GLY A 255 5.72 20.94 7.04
CA GLY A 255 4.26 20.83 7.08
C GLY A 255 3.74 19.84 8.13
N SER A 256 3.04 20.36 9.14
CA SER A 256 2.03 19.69 9.98
C SER A 256 1.96 20.33 11.39
N GLU A 257 1.51 21.58 11.49
CA GLU A 257 0.73 21.93 12.69
C GLU A 257 -0.68 21.37 12.47
N ALA A 258 -0.82 20.06 12.71
CA ALA A 258 -2.13 19.40 12.70
C ALA A 258 -3.10 20.01 13.73
N TYR A 259 -2.58 20.87 14.61
CA TYR A 259 -3.28 21.54 15.70
C TYR A 259 -2.86 23.00 15.79
N PRO A 260 -3.76 23.92 16.18
CA PRO A 260 -3.42 25.34 16.38
C PRO A 260 -2.33 25.57 17.44
N ASP A 261 -1.49 26.60 17.25
CA ASP A 261 -0.38 26.95 18.14
C ASP A 261 -0.82 27.19 19.58
N GLU A 262 -1.97 27.83 19.79
CA GLU A 262 -2.50 28.09 21.12
C GLU A 262 -2.77 26.77 21.87
N VAL A 263 -3.18 25.73 21.14
CA VAL A 263 -3.43 24.40 21.68
C VAL A 263 -2.11 23.73 22.07
N LEU A 264 -1.13 23.71 21.16
CA LEU A 264 0.18 23.10 21.41
C LEU A 264 0.90 23.79 22.58
N LYS A 265 0.84 25.11 22.65
CA LYS A 265 1.43 25.90 23.73
C LYS A 265 0.87 25.55 25.10
N VAL A 266 -0.46 25.36 25.22
CA VAL A 266 -1.07 24.93 26.47
C VAL A 266 -0.66 23.50 26.80
N LEU A 267 -0.75 22.57 25.85
CA LEU A 267 -0.37 21.16 26.04
C LEU A 267 1.08 21.01 26.53
N ARG A 268 2.04 21.77 25.98
CA ARG A 268 3.45 21.76 26.43
C ARG A 268 3.64 22.19 27.89
N GLY A 269 2.67 22.90 28.48
CA GLY A 269 2.69 23.31 29.88
C GLY A 269 2.04 22.30 30.86
N LEU A 270 1.34 21.29 30.35
CA LEU A 270 0.60 20.31 31.15
C LEU A 270 1.47 19.11 31.53
N LYS A 271 1.04 18.38 32.56
CA LYS A 271 1.60 17.10 33.00
C LYS A 271 0.70 15.93 32.58
N ASP A 272 1.21 14.72 32.74
CA ASP A 272 0.46 13.48 32.47
C ASP A 272 -0.89 13.46 33.20
N GLY A 273 -1.96 13.26 32.44
CA GLY A 273 -3.34 13.23 32.92
C GLY A 273 -3.95 14.60 33.25
N GLU A 274 -3.21 15.70 33.07
CA GLU A 274 -3.67 17.04 33.43
C GLU A 274 -4.60 17.61 32.34
N VAL A 275 -5.74 18.13 32.78
CA VAL A 275 -6.70 18.88 31.95
C VAL A 275 -6.32 20.35 31.96
N ALA A 276 -6.41 21.03 30.81
CA ALA A 276 -6.10 22.45 30.72
C ALA A 276 -6.89 23.32 31.70
N ASP A 277 -6.29 24.39 32.21
CA ASP A 277 -6.95 25.28 33.17
C ASP A 277 -8.07 26.12 32.55
N ASN A 278 -8.04 26.39 31.25
CA ASN A 278 -9.06 27.17 30.56
C ASN A 278 -9.34 26.52 29.21
N ILE A 279 -10.53 26.79 28.67
CA ILE A 279 -10.79 26.49 27.25
C ILE A 279 -9.81 27.31 26.40
N ILE A 280 -9.38 26.72 25.29
CA ILE A 280 -8.45 27.36 24.35
C ILE A 280 -9.29 27.90 23.20
N GLU A 281 -9.22 29.20 22.96
CA GLU A 281 -9.95 29.88 21.89
C GLU A 281 -9.00 30.08 20.71
N THR A 282 -9.39 29.57 19.54
CA THR A 282 -8.66 29.75 18.28
C THR A 282 -9.55 30.47 17.26
N ASP A 283 -9.02 30.73 16.08
CA ASP A 283 -9.78 31.24 14.93
C ASP A 283 -10.85 30.24 14.42
N THR A 284 -10.59 28.96 14.62
CA THR A 284 -11.34 27.82 14.06
C THR A 284 -12.31 27.18 15.05
N GLY A 285 -12.13 27.39 16.37
CA GLY A 285 -13.04 26.84 17.37
C GLY A 285 -12.60 27.00 18.81
N TYR A 286 -13.31 26.28 19.69
CA TYR A 286 -12.97 26.15 21.10
C TYR A 286 -12.45 24.74 21.38
N TYR A 287 -11.37 24.64 22.14
CA TYR A 287 -10.74 23.38 22.48
C TYR A 287 -10.76 23.16 24.00
N VAL A 288 -11.10 21.94 24.38
CA VAL A 288 -10.89 21.39 25.72
C VAL A 288 -9.87 20.28 25.58
N VAL A 289 -8.76 20.36 26.30
CA VAL A 289 -7.65 19.40 26.14
C VAL A 289 -7.24 18.78 27.46
N ARG A 290 -6.83 17.52 27.40
CA ARG A 290 -6.12 16.79 28.45
C ARG A 290 -4.85 16.23 27.87
N LEU A 291 -3.72 16.48 28.51
CA LEU A 291 -2.49 15.78 28.17
C LEU A 291 -2.58 14.37 28.73
N ASP A 292 -2.43 13.35 27.87
CA ASP A 292 -2.54 11.97 28.30
C ASP A 292 -1.19 11.47 28.82
N LYS A 293 -0.13 11.60 28.02
CA LYS A 293 1.21 11.15 28.40
C LYS A 293 2.32 11.90 27.65
N ILE A 294 3.28 12.45 28.39
CA ILE A 294 4.53 13.00 27.87
C ILE A 294 5.45 11.83 27.50
N ASN A 295 6.11 11.93 26.32
CA ASN A 295 6.98 10.87 25.80
C ASN A 295 6.28 9.50 25.79
N ASP A 296 5.09 9.45 25.20
CA ASP A 296 4.35 8.21 25.03
C ASP A 296 5.18 7.22 24.20
N GLU A 297 5.43 6.03 24.76
CA GLU A 297 6.37 5.05 24.18
C GLU A 297 5.89 4.53 22.82
N ASP A 298 4.60 4.29 22.66
CA ASP A 298 4.02 3.71 21.43
C ASP A 298 3.97 4.76 20.31
N ALA A 299 3.53 5.98 20.62
CA ALA A 299 3.56 7.09 19.68
C ALA A 299 5.00 7.46 19.28
N THR A 300 5.92 7.46 20.25
CA THR A 300 7.35 7.71 20.01
C THR A 300 7.99 6.62 19.16
N ALA A 301 7.68 5.35 19.40
CA ALA A 301 8.15 4.23 18.58
C ALA A 301 7.65 4.35 17.13
N SER A 302 6.35 4.64 16.96
CA SER A 302 5.72 4.83 15.65
C SER A 302 6.34 6.00 14.88
N LYS A 303 6.55 7.15 15.55
CA LYS A 303 7.23 8.30 14.95
C LYS A 303 8.68 7.97 14.58
N ARG A 304 9.42 7.27 15.44
CA ARG A 304 10.80 6.87 15.18
C ARG A 304 10.91 5.98 13.95
N GLU A 305 10.02 5.00 13.82
CA GLU A 305 9.98 4.13 12.64
C GLU A 305 9.64 4.93 11.36
N SER A 306 8.64 5.80 11.42
CA SER A 306 8.28 6.69 10.30
C SER A 306 9.44 7.59 9.88
N LEU A 307 10.12 8.23 10.82
CA LEU A 307 11.29 9.09 10.56
C LEU A 307 12.47 8.28 10.01
N GLN A 308 12.71 7.08 10.55
CA GLN A 308 13.77 6.20 10.05
C GLN A 308 13.51 5.84 8.58
N ASN A 309 12.29 5.36 8.28
CA ASN A 309 11.88 5.01 6.92
C ASN A 309 11.98 6.21 5.96
N SER A 310 11.53 7.38 6.40
CA SER A 310 11.61 8.62 5.59
C SER A 310 13.06 8.99 5.30
N LYS A 311 13.92 9.06 6.32
CA LYS A 311 15.34 9.40 6.15
C LYS A 311 16.09 8.38 5.29
N GLU A 312 15.84 7.08 5.48
CA GLU A 312 16.40 6.02 4.66
C GLU A 312 15.96 6.12 3.19
N SER A 313 14.68 6.37 2.95
CA SER A 313 14.14 6.54 1.61
C SER A 313 14.72 7.78 0.90
N THR A 314 14.81 8.91 1.61
CA THR A 314 15.47 10.12 1.11
C THR A 314 16.93 9.85 0.78
N TYR A 315 17.68 9.22 1.69
CA TYR A 315 19.08 8.89 1.45
C TYR A 315 19.27 7.99 0.23
N PHE A 316 18.46 6.94 0.08
CA PHE A 316 18.49 6.07 -1.09
C PHE A 316 18.19 6.83 -2.38
N THR A 317 17.16 7.69 -2.35
CA THR A 317 16.75 8.50 -3.50
C THR A 317 17.86 9.47 -3.92
N ASP A 318 18.43 10.21 -2.96
CA ASP A 318 19.49 11.19 -3.22
C ASP A 318 20.78 10.51 -3.70
N THR A 319 21.15 9.39 -3.08
CA THR A 319 22.34 8.62 -3.45
C THR A 319 22.23 8.08 -4.87
N THR A 320 21.09 7.50 -5.23
CA THR A 320 20.88 6.93 -6.56
C THR A 320 20.67 8.00 -7.63
N ALA A 321 20.07 9.14 -7.29
CA ALA A 321 20.00 10.31 -8.17
C ALA A 321 21.41 10.83 -8.49
N LYS A 322 22.28 10.95 -7.49
CA LYS A 322 23.68 11.35 -7.69
C LYS A 322 24.42 10.38 -8.62
N TRP A 323 24.22 9.06 -8.48
CA TRP A 323 24.85 8.10 -9.41
C TRP A 323 24.37 8.27 -10.85
N LEU A 324 23.08 8.55 -11.04
CA LEU A 324 22.51 8.83 -12.35
C LEU A 324 23.09 10.12 -12.96
N ASP A 325 23.27 11.17 -12.15
CA ASP A 325 23.88 12.44 -12.58
C ASP A 325 25.36 12.28 -12.98
N GLU A 326 26.08 11.34 -12.37
CA GLU A 326 27.48 11.03 -12.65
C GLU A 326 27.68 10.14 -13.89
N ALA A 327 26.62 9.46 -14.36
CA ALA A 327 26.67 8.51 -15.47
C ALA A 327 26.60 9.17 -16.87
N ASP A 328 27.17 8.52 -17.89
CA ASP A 328 27.06 8.95 -19.29
C ASP A 328 25.74 8.48 -19.91
N VAL A 329 24.66 9.24 -19.66
CA VAL A 329 23.31 8.95 -20.17
C VAL A 329 23.06 9.63 -21.53
N LYS A 330 22.67 8.84 -22.54
CA LYS A 330 22.33 9.35 -23.90
C LYS A 330 20.98 8.85 -24.38
N ALA A 331 19.96 9.70 -24.27
CA ALA A 331 18.61 9.44 -24.76
C ALA A 331 18.47 9.61 -26.29
N VAL A 332 17.83 8.64 -26.95
CA VAL A 332 17.50 8.66 -28.38
C VAL A 332 16.08 9.23 -28.57
N LYS A 333 15.96 10.57 -28.53
CA LYS A 333 14.67 11.29 -28.60
C LYS A 333 13.72 10.82 -29.72
N LYS A 334 14.26 10.42 -30.88
CA LYS A 334 13.45 9.91 -32.00
C LYS A 334 12.76 8.57 -31.70
N VAL A 335 13.41 7.71 -30.92
CA VAL A 335 12.88 6.40 -30.51
C VAL A 335 11.90 6.59 -29.36
N ILE A 336 12.22 7.44 -28.38
CA ILE A 336 11.31 7.79 -27.25
C ILE A 336 9.95 8.26 -27.76
N LYS A 337 9.92 9.19 -28.73
CA LYS A 337 8.68 9.73 -29.31
C LYS A 337 7.78 8.69 -29.99
N THR A 338 8.27 7.47 -30.22
CA THR A 338 7.46 6.38 -30.78
C THR A 338 6.66 5.62 -29.73
N LEU A 339 7.07 5.69 -28.47
CA LEU A 339 6.32 5.15 -27.34
C LEU A 339 5.30 6.17 -26.88
N LYS A 340 4.05 5.74 -26.73
CA LYS A 340 2.92 6.56 -26.28
C LYS A 340 2.12 5.80 -25.24
N ILE A 341 1.81 6.48 -24.14
CA ILE A 341 0.88 6.04 -23.10
C ILE A 341 -0.37 6.89 -23.26
N THR A 342 -1.52 6.25 -23.46
CA THR A 342 -2.79 6.92 -23.84
C THR A 342 -3.96 6.19 -23.20
N ASP A 343 -5.11 6.85 -23.04
CA ASP A 343 -6.31 6.22 -22.48
C ASP A 343 -6.92 5.18 -23.43
N LYS A 344 -6.59 5.24 -24.71
CA LYS A 344 -7.03 4.27 -25.72
C LYS A 344 -6.29 2.93 -25.66
N HIS A 345 -5.10 2.93 -25.04
CA HIS A 345 -4.22 1.77 -24.94
C HIS A 345 -3.83 1.62 -23.47
N THR A 346 -4.81 1.24 -22.65
CA THR A 346 -4.60 0.91 -21.25
C THR A 346 -4.38 -0.58 -21.09
N PHE A 347 -3.46 -0.91 -20.19
CA PHE A 347 -3.15 -2.27 -19.81
C PHE A 347 -3.71 -2.45 -18.41
N MET A 348 -4.68 -3.36 -18.28
CA MET A 348 -5.30 -3.66 -17.00
C MET A 348 -4.99 -5.09 -16.61
N ALA A 349 -4.73 -5.29 -15.32
CA ALA A 349 -4.79 -6.63 -14.74
C ALA A 349 -6.25 -7.12 -14.84
N PRO A 350 -6.47 -8.43 -15.05
CA PRO A 350 -7.81 -8.97 -15.05
C PRO A 350 -8.44 -8.67 -13.69
N THR A 351 -9.65 -8.14 -13.69
CA THR A 351 -10.44 -8.04 -12.46
C THR A 351 -10.51 -9.45 -11.87
N PRO A 352 -10.15 -9.65 -10.59
CA PRO A 352 -10.24 -10.97 -9.98
C PRO A 352 -11.68 -11.44 -10.14
N THR A 353 -11.88 -12.54 -10.86
CA THR A 353 -13.17 -13.22 -10.83
C THR A 353 -13.37 -13.65 -9.37
N PRO A 354 -14.46 -13.28 -8.70
CA PRO A 354 -14.66 -13.69 -7.31
C PRO A 354 -14.59 -15.22 -7.27
N VAL A 355 -13.57 -15.73 -6.57
CA VAL A 355 -13.47 -17.15 -6.28
C VAL A 355 -14.66 -17.46 -5.37
N PRO A 356 -15.61 -18.34 -5.76
CA PRO A 356 -16.67 -18.74 -4.87
C PRO A 356 -16.01 -19.30 -3.59
N GLU A 357 -16.34 -18.71 -2.46
CA GLU A 357 -15.81 -19.13 -1.16
C GLU A 357 -16.06 -20.62 -1.00
N THR A 358 -14.97 -21.38 -0.95
CA THR A 358 -15.05 -22.79 -0.57
C THR A 358 -15.28 -22.79 0.94
N PRO A 359 -16.36 -23.40 1.45
CA PRO A 359 -16.67 -23.33 2.88
C PRO A 359 -15.53 -23.95 3.68
N THR A 360 -14.93 -23.15 4.56
CA THR A 360 -13.98 -23.60 5.57
C THR A 360 -14.67 -24.64 6.44
N PRO A 361 -14.12 -25.86 6.60
CA PRO A 361 -14.70 -26.85 7.50
C PRO A 361 -14.59 -26.36 8.95
N GLU A 362 -15.71 -26.42 9.69
CA GLU A 362 -15.72 -26.21 11.14
C GLU A 362 -14.72 -27.16 11.80
N VAL A 363 -13.73 -26.58 12.48
CA VAL A 363 -12.88 -27.32 13.41
C VAL A 363 -13.67 -27.46 14.71
N THR A 364 -14.21 -28.64 14.94
CA THR A 364 -14.75 -29.05 16.24
C THR A 364 -13.60 -29.04 17.26
N GLU A 365 -13.67 -28.14 18.24
CA GLU A 365 -12.76 -28.14 19.40
C GLU A 365 -12.92 -29.45 20.19
N GLU A 366 -11.87 -30.27 20.17
CA GLU A 366 -11.74 -31.44 21.02
C GLU A 366 -11.29 -30.97 22.42
N ALA A 367 -12.18 -31.10 23.40
CA ALA A 367 -11.94 -30.71 24.79
C ALA A 367 -10.82 -31.55 25.41
N THR A 368 -9.83 -30.87 25.98
CA THR A 368 -8.76 -31.47 26.80
C THR A 368 -9.32 -31.88 28.16
N PRO A 369 -9.16 -33.13 28.64
CA PRO A 369 -9.64 -33.50 29.97
C PRO A 369 -8.62 -33.16 31.08
N THR A 370 -9.13 -32.51 32.13
CA THR A 370 -8.49 -32.34 33.45
C THR A 370 -8.35 -33.70 34.15
N PRO A 371 -7.25 -34.02 34.86
CA PRO A 371 -7.15 -35.26 35.60
C PRO A 371 -7.77 -35.13 37.00
N GLU A 372 -8.72 -36.01 37.34
CA GLU A 372 -9.11 -36.28 38.73
C GLU A 372 -8.67 -37.70 39.14
N THR A 373 -7.82 -37.69 40.18
CA THR A 373 -7.64 -38.60 41.31
C THR A 373 -8.20 -40.03 41.26
N GLU A 374 -7.30 -40.97 41.55
CA GLU A 374 -7.52 -42.38 41.83
C GLU A 374 -8.50 -42.64 42.99
N GLU A 375 -9.47 -43.53 42.79
CA GLU A 375 -9.86 -44.50 43.81
C GLU A 375 -10.09 -45.89 43.19
N VAL A 376 -9.54 -46.88 43.87
CA VAL A 376 -9.45 -48.30 43.50
C VAL A 376 -10.74 -49.03 43.88
N THR A 377 -11.29 -49.90 43.03
CA THR A 377 -11.91 -51.18 43.44
C THR A 377 -12.21 -52.13 42.27
N GLU A 378 -11.52 -53.28 42.32
CA GLU A 378 -11.90 -54.67 41.95
C GLU A 378 -12.45 -55.07 40.55
N THR A 379 -11.61 -55.87 39.88
CA THR A 379 -11.77 -56.93 38.84
C THR A 379 -12.77 -58.05 39.29
N PRO A 380 -13.20 -59.09 38.49
CA PRO A 380 -12.92 -59.50 37.09
C PRO A 380 -14.12 -59.95 36.21
N ALA A 381 -13.75 -60.37 34.98
CA ALA A 381 -14.28 -61.50 34.16
C ALA A 381 -15.15 -61.08 32.97
N ALA A 382 -15.03 -61.66 31.76
CA ALA A 382 -14.15 -62.66 31.15
C ALA A 382 -14.45 -62.69 29.63
N GLU A 383 -13.50 -63.19 28.83
CA GLU A 383 -13.67 -64.12 27.67
C GLU A 383 -14.63 -63.74 26.50
N ASP A 384 -14.39 -64.04 25.21
CA ASP A 384 -13.34 -64.72 24.44
C ASP A 384 -13.66 -64.54 22.93
N THR A 385 -12.67 -64.83 22.07
CA THR A 385 -12.72 -65.37 20.68
C THR A 385 -13.38 -64.58 19.51
N ASP A 386 -12.67 -64.31 18.40
CA ASP A 386 -12.40 -65.16 17.19
C ASP A 386 -13.68 -65.31 16.30
N VAL A 387 -13.77 -65.27 14.97
CA VAL A 387 -12.86 -65.12 13.80
C VAL A 387 -13.73 -65.18 12.50
N THR A 388 -13.16 -64.79 11.35
CA THR A 388 -13.48 -65.19 9.92
C THR A 388 -14.70 -64.71 9.11
N GLU A 389 -14.35 -64.16 7.92
CA GLU A 389 -14.77 -64.48 6.53
C GLU A 389 -16.19 -64.19 5.94
N THR A 390 -16.22 -63.22 5.00
CA THR A 390 -16.67 -63.23 3.57
C THR A 390 -17.13 -64.60 2.97
N PRO A 391 -17.99 -64.76 1.90
CA PRO A 391 -18.31 -63.89 0.73
C PRO A 391 -19.77 -63.88 0.17
N ALA A 392 -19.96 -63.08 -0.91
CA ALA A 392 -20.81 -63.31 -2.12
C ALA A 392 -22.35 -63.37 -1.97
N ALA A 393 -23.21 -63.04 -2.94
CA ALA A 393 -23.19 -62.44 -4.28
C ALA A 393 -24.68 -62.21 -4.69
N GLU A 394 -24.91 -61.39 -5.74
CA GLU A 394 -26.07 -61.40 -6.67
C GLU A 394 -27.48 -61.13 -6.05
N GLU A 395 -28.51 -60.58 -6.71
CA GLU A 395 -28.86 -60.36 -8.12
C GLU A 395 -30.07 -59.38 -8.21
N GLU A 396 -30.34 -58.92 -9.44
CA GLU A 396 -31.62 -58.42 -10.01
C GLU A 396 -32.11 -57.00 -9.62
N ALA A 397 -32.24 -56.05 -10.56
CA ALA A 397 -33.24 -55.92 -11.65
C ALA A 397 -34.67 -55.79 -11.08
N ALA A 398 -35.56 -54.87 -11.46
CA ALA A 398 -35.71 -53.96 -12.59
C ALA A 398 -36.75 -52.89 -12.16
N GLU A 399 -36.80 -51.73 -12.81
CA GLU A 399 -37.96 -51.34 -13.61
C GLU A 399 -37.78 -49.97 -14.27
N THR A 400 -38.17 -49.98 -15.53
CA THR A 400 -38.30 -48.92 -16.53
C THR A 400 -39.55 -48.06 -16.33
N THR A 401 -39.46 -46.77 -16.65
CA THR A 401 -40.50 -45.94 -17.31
C THR A 401 -39.78 -44.66 -17.78
N GLU A 402 -39.30 -44.56 -19.03
CA GLU A 402 -39.98 -44.01 -20.22
C GLU A 402 -41.04 -42.92 -19.94
N THR A 403 -41.19 -41.75 -20.57
CA THR A 403 -40.69 -40.96 -21.74
C THR A 403 -41.65 -39.71 -21.79
N PRO A 404 -41.60 -38.70 -22.68
CA PRO A 404 -40.68 -37.55 -22.85
C PRO A 404 -41.39 -36.15 -23.00
N GLU A 405 -40.62 -35.17 -23.51
CA GLU A 405 -40.99 -34.00 -24.35
C GLU A 405 -41.71 -32.78 -23.74
N ALA A 406 -41.07 -31.60 -23.79
CA ALA A 406 -41.24 -30.60 -24.87
C ALA A 406 -40.71 -29.20 -24.48
N THR A 407 -39.81 -28.65 -25.29
CA THR A 407 -39.53 -27.20 -25.49
C THR A 407 -40.67 -26.56 -26.32
N PRO A 408 -40.74 -25.23 -26.65
CA PRO A 408 -39.98 -24.03 -26.26
C PRO A 408 -40.88 -22.78 -25.99
N THR A 409 -40.30 -21.59 -25.73
CA THR A 409 -40.55 -20.30 -26.46
C THR A 409 -40.03 -19.07 -25.70
N GLU A 410 -39.41 -18.17 -26.48
CA GLU A 410 -39.11 -16.74 -26.27
C GLU A 410 -40.09 -15.92 -25.41
N ALA A 411 -39.60 -14.87 -24.74
CA ALA A 411 -39.77 -13.49 -25.20
C ALA A 411 -39.17 -12.47 -24.21
N ALA A 412 -38.63 -11.42 -24.82
CA ALA A 412 -38.04 -10.24 -24.23
C ALA A 412 -38.94 -9.50 -23.22
N LYS A 413 -38.28 -8.82 -22.27
CA LYS A 413 -38.52 -7.40 -22.02
C LYS A 413 -37.26 -6.72 -21.48
#